data_AF-A0A2G6WQ77-F1
#
_entry.id   AF-A0A2G6WQ77-F1
#
_cell.length_a   1.000
_cell.length_b   1.000
_cell.length_c   1.000
_cell.angle_alpha   90.00
_cell.angle_beta   90.00
_cell.angle_gamma   90.00
#
_symmetry.space_group_name_H-M   'P 1'
#
loop_
_entity.id
_entity.type
_entity.pdbx_description
1 polymer ?
#
loop_
_entity_poly.entity_id
_entity_poly.type
_entity_poly.pdbx_seq_one_letter_code
_entity_poly.pdbx_strand_id
1 'polypeptide(L)'
;MIVENLLQQLSQIGFWTQLLIFTLENGILLLMAILIGKVIEPQNTVLSIKDRKWVISSLICNTLITALGFKMYQLQIIRIDFSPSLTSAVIDTLVLIILMDFFMFCFHYLAHTLKWFYPIHKLHHTHIKTNVYSLFVLHPAETLGFGFIWLILISIFPFNYISLIVYLFLNLMYGIFGHLEKDLFPAFWHKSLITKWISTTKFHADHHKNEAHNFGFYFTIWDKIFKTSI
;
A
#
# COMPACT_ATOMS: atom_id res chain seq x y z
N MET A 1 11.01 22.59 6.74
CA MET A 1 10.71 23.38 7.96
C MET A 1 9.37 23.03 8.64
N ILE A 2 8.19 23.08 7.99
CA ILE A 2 6.91 22.77 8.68
C ILE A 2 6.83 21.29 9.13
N VAL A 3 7.06 20.34 8.22
CA VAL A 3 6.97 18.89 8.52
C VAL A 3 8.01 18.47 9.56
N GLU A 4 9.22 18.98 9.44
CA GLU A 4 10.30 18.75 10.40
C GLU A 4 9.92 19.24 11.81
N ASN A 5 9.38 20.46 11.91
CA ASN A 5 8.90 21.01 13.19
C ASN A 5 7.74 20.18 13.76
N LEU A 6 6.81 19.71 12.92
CA LEU A 6 5.74 18.82 13.37
C LEU A 6 6.30 17.51 13.96
N LEU A 7 7.28 16.89 13.32
CA LEU A 7 7.93 15.67 13.83
C LEU A 7 8.72 15.95 15.11
N GLN A 8 9.35 17.12 15.23
CA GLN A 8 10.00 17.55 16.46
C GLN A 8 8.98 17.74 17.60
N GLN A 9 7.86 18.42 17.36
CA GLN A 9 6.78 18.55 18.36
C GLN A 9 6.22 17.18 18.76
N LEU A 10 5.99 16.31 17.78
CA LEU A 10 5.52 14.95 18.01
C LEU A 10 6.52 14.14 18.86
N SER A 11 7.82 14.40 18.73
CA SER A 11 8.85 13.73 19.54
C SER A 11 8.81 14.11 21.03
N GLN A 12 8.23 15.26 21.36
CA GLN A 12 8.16 15.78 22.75
C GLN A 12 6.93 15.28 23.52
N ILE A 13 5.94 14.69 22.84
CA ILE A 13 4.74 14.17 23.49
C ILE A 13 4.89 12.69 23.89
N GLY A 14 4.10 12.23 24.85
CA GLY A 14 4.16 10.87 25.37
C GLY A 14 3.72 9.81 24.35
N PHE A 15 4.26 8.59 24.49
CA PHE A 15 4.00 7.46 23.59
C PHE A 15 2.50 7.18 23.38
N TRP A 16 1.69 7.20 24.44
CA TRP A 16 0.26 6.94 24.32
C TRP A 16 -0.48 8.01 23.50
N THR A 17 -0.05 9.26 23.61
CA THR A 17 -0.59 10.36 22.80
C THR A 17 -0.14 10.24 21.34
N GLN A 18 1.12 9.87 21.09
CA GLN A 18 1.60 9.56 19.73
C GLN A 18 0.78 8.43 19.10
N LEU A 19 0.57 7.34 19.85
CA LEU A 19 -0.21 6.19 19.37
C LEU A 19 -1.65 6.58 19.04
N LEU A 20 -2.28 7.43 19.85
CA LEU A 20 -3.61 7.97 19.56
C LEU A 20 -3.61 8.79 18.26
N ILE A 21 -2.62 9.68 18.06
CA ILE A 21 -2.49 10.47 16.83
C ILE A 21 -2.32 9.57 15.61
N PHE A 22 -1.44 8.57 15.68
CA PHE A 22 -1.24 7.61 14.58
C PHE A 22 -2.48 6.76 14.29
N THR A 23 -3.25 6.41 15.33
CA THR A 23 -4.53 5.70 15.16
C THR A 23 -5.53 6.58 14.42
N LEU A 24 -5.63 7.87 14.79
CA LEU A 24 -6.51 8.83 14.13
C LEU A 24 -6.09 9.08 12.69
N GLU A 25 -4.80 9.27 12.43
CA GLU A 25 -4.25 9.43 11.08
C GLU A 25 -4.61 8.24 10.18
N ASN A 26 -4.28 7.01 10.60
CA ASN A 26 -4.60 5.80 9.85
C ASN A 26 -6.12 5.59 9.71
N GLY A 27 -6.89 5.97 10.73
CA GLY A 27 -8.36 5.96 10.69
C GLY A 27 -8.91 6.93 9.64
N ILE A 28 -8.35 8.13 9.53
CA ILE A 28 -8.72 9.10 8.50
C ILE A 28 -8.37 8.56 7.10
N LEU A 29 -7.19 7.97 6.91
CA LEU A 29 -6.81 7.35 5.63
C LEU A 29 -7.78 6.24 5.21
N LEU A 30 -8.15 5.36 6.15
CA LEU A 30 -9.15 4.31 5.94
C LEU A 30 -10.52 4.92 5.56
N LEU A 31 -10.98 5.94 6.29
CA LEU A 31 -12.25 6.60 6.01
C LEU A 31 -12.24 7.28 4.64
N MET A 32 -11.14 7.96 4.27
CA MET A 32 -10.98 8.57 2.95
C MET A 32 -11.05 7.53 1.84
N ALA A 33 -10.36 6.40 2.00
CA ALA A 33 -10.45 5.29 1.04
C ALA A 33 -11.90 4.83 0.86
N ILE A 34 -12.61 4.57 1.97
CA ILE A 34 -14.01 4.15 1.94
C ILE A 34 -14.90 5.20 1.26
N LEU A 35 -14.69 6.49 1.54
CA LEU A 35 -15.44 7.59 0.93
C LEU A 35 -15.20 7.64 -0.59
N ILE A 36 -13.96 7.49 -1.05
CA ILE A 36 -13.62 7.42 -2.47
C ILE A 36 -14.33 6.22 -3.12
N GLY A 37 -14.27 5.04 -2.51
CA GLY A 37 -14.99 3.86 -3.00
C GLY A 37 -16.50 4.10 -3.09
N LYS A 38 -17.11 4.72 -2.07
CA LYS A 38 -18.54 5.08 -2.08
C LYS A 38 -18.91 6.09 -3.16
N VAL A 39 -18.03 7.03 -3.48
CA VAL A 39 -18.25 8.00 -4.56
C VAL A 39 -18.19 7.32 -5.93
N ILE A 40 -17.26 6.39 -6.13
CA ILE A 40 -17.02 5.75 -7.43
C ILE A 40 -18.00 4.59 -7.70
N GLU A 41 -18.23 3.73 -6.70
CA GLU A 41 -19.09 2.53 -6.79
C GLU A 41 -19.89 2.30 -5.49
N PRO A 42 -20.90 3.14 -5.21
CA PRO A 42 -21.65 3.11 -3.95
C PRO A 42 -22.33 1.76 -3.68
N GLN A 43 -22.78 1.08 -4.73
CA GLN A 43 -23.50 -0.20 -4.61
C GLN A 43 -22.56 -1.38 -4.26
N ASN A 44 -21.28 -1.28 -4.62
CA ASN A 44 -20.30 -2.34 -4.40
C ASN A 44 -19.49 -2.13 -3.11
N THR A 45 -19.50 -0.92 -2.56
CA THR A 45 -18.79 -0.56 -1.32
C THR A 45 -19.55 -1.06 -0.08
N VAL A 46 -19.53 -2.37 0.13
CA VAL A 46 -20.23 -3.05 1.23
C VAL A 46 -19.24 -3.83 2.09
N LEU A 47 -19.34 -3.65 3.42
CA LEU A 47 -18.54 -4.39 4.40
C LEU A 47 -19.38 -5.48 5.06
N SER A 48 -18.96 -6.73 4.88
CA SER A 48 -19.52 -7.87 5.62
C SER A 48 -19.22 -7.77 7.11
N ILE A 49 -20.15 -8.25 7.94
CA ILE A 49 -19.96 -8.31 9.40
C ILE A 49 -18.73 -9.14 9.77
N LYS A 50 -18.47 -10.23 9.03
CA LYS A 50 -17.34 -11.13 9.28
C LYS A 50 -15.99 -10.46 9.03
N ASP A 51 -15.95 -9.43 8.19
CA ASP A 51 -14.72 -8.77 7.74
C ASP A 51 -14.35 -7.56 8.59
N ARG A 52 -15.28 -7.05 9.41
CA ARG A 52 -15.04 -5.91 10.31
C ARG A 52 -13.80 -6.11 11.17
N LYS A 53 -13.60 -7.32 11.69
CA LYS A 53 -12.44 -7.65 12.52
C LYS A 53 -11.11 -7.51 11.75
N TRP A 54 -11.10 -7.83 10.46
CA TRP A 54 -9.90 -7.75 9.63
C TRP A 54 -9.58 -6.31 9.27
N VAL A 55 -10.59 -5.50 8.97
CA VAL A 55 -10.42 -4.05 8.78
C VAL A 55 -9.87 -3.38 10.06
N ILE A 56 -10.42 -3.72 11.22
CA ILE A 56 -9.91 -3.23 12.52
C ILE A 56 -8.48 -3.73 12.77
N SER A 57 -8.20 -5.00 12.47
CA SER A 57 -6.85 -5.57 12.59
C SER A 57 -5.85 -4.84 11.70
N SER A 58 -6.22 -4.52 10.46
CA SER A 58 -5.37 -3.77 9.54
C SER A 58 -5.11 -2.34 10.04
N LEU A 59 -6.12 -1.67 10.59
CA LEU A 59 -5.96 -0.36 11.23
C LEU A 59 -4.96 -0.42 12.40
N ILE A 60 -5.08 -1.43 13.27
CA ILE A 60 -4.15 -1.64 14.39
C ILE A 60 -2.74 -1.91 13.86
N CYS A 61 -2.57 -2.80 12.89
CA CYS A 61 -1.26 -3.13 12.32
C CYS A 61 -0.60 -1.90 11.68
N ASN A 62 -1.34 -1.13 10.88
CA ASN A 62 -0.82 0.08 10.26
C ASN A 62 -0.43 1.13 11.32
N THR A 63 -1.23 1.28 12.38
CA THR A 63 -0.89 2.14 13.52
C THR A 63 0.42 1.72 14.18
N LEU A 64 0.62 0.41 14.40
CA LEU A 64 1.85 -0.13 14.97
C LEU A 64 3.05 0.08 14.04
N ILE A 65 2.87 -0.05 12.73
CA ILE A 65 3.92 0.23 11.72
C ILE A 65 4.27 1.72 11.72
N THR A 66 3.29 2.63 11.76
CA THR A 66 3.54 4.08 11.87
C THR A 66 4.29 4.41 13.17
N ALA A 67 3.86 3.85 14.31
CA ALA A 67 4.52 4.06 15.59
C ALA A 67 5.95 3.54 15.60
N LEU A 68 6.18 2.34 15.03
CA LEU A 68 7.52 1.76 14.89
C LEU A 68 8.41 2.60 13.97
N GLY A 69 7.89 3.03 12.82
CA GLY A 69 8.60 3.90 11.89
C GLY A 69 8.99 5.24 12.53
N PHE A 70 8.06 5.86 13.27
CA PHE A 70 8.38 7.08 14.02
C PHE A 70 9.44 6.82 15.10
N LYS A 71 9.38 5.70 15.80
CA LYS A 71 10.42 5.33 16.78
C LYS A 71 11.78 5.11 16.10
N MET A 72 11.82 4.47 14.94
CA MET A 72 13.03 4.29 14.15
C MET A 72 13.60 5.63 13.65
N TYR A 73 12.74 6.58 13.28
CA TYR A 73 13.15 7.96 12.98
C TYR A 73 13.76 8.66 14.19
N GLN A 74 13.13 8.58 15.37
CA GLN A 74 13.69 9.14 16.61
C GLN A 74 15.07 8.55 16.95
N LEU A 75 15.27 7.26 16.67
CA LEU A 75 16.54 6.55 16.87
C LEU A 75 17.56 6.78 15.74
N GLN A 76 17.27 7.65 14.76
CA GLN A 76 18.13 7.95 13.62
C GLN A 76 18.45 6.73 12.72
N ILE A 77 17.62 5.68 12.81
CA ILE A 77 17.65 4.52 11.91
C ILE A 77 17.04 4.93 10.57
N ILE A 78 15.88 5.60 10.61
CA ILE A 78 15.29 6.25 9.44
C ILE A 78 15.78 7.69 9.42
N ARG A 79 16.38 8.11 8.31
CA ARG A 79 16.85 9.49 8.09
C ARG A 79 16.01 10.10 6.99
N ILE A 80 15.49 11.30 7.24
CA ILE A 80 14.62 12.00 6.30
C ILE A 80 15.30 13.29 5.88
N ASP A 81 15.42 13.52 4.57
CA ASP A 81 15.84 14.82 4.04
C ASP A 81 14.65 15.81 4.06
N PHE A 82 14.84 16.92 4.77
CA PHE A 82 13.84 18.00 4.92
C PHE A 82 14.10 19.20 4.00
N SER A 83 15.16 19.18 3.21
CA SER A 83 15.53 20.26 2.27
C SER A 83 15.66 19.78 0.82
N PRO A 84 14.64 19.07 0.27
CA PRO A 84 14.74 18.55 -1.08
C PRO A 84 14.71 19.66 -2.13
N SER A 85 15.52 19.48 -3.18
CA SER A 85 15.29 20.11 -4.48
C SER A 85 14.12 19.44 -5.20
N LEU A 86 13.53 20.11 -6.21
CA LEU A 86 12.51 19.47 -7.04
C LEU A 86 13.05 18.18 -7.71
N THR A 87 14.29 18.22 -8.17
CA THR A 87 14.94 17.08 -8.82
C THR A 87 15.09 15.90 -7.87
N SER A 88 15.57 16.12 -6.64
CA SER A 88 15.68 15.04 -5.64
C SER A 88 14.31 14.53 -5.21
N ALA A 89 13.31 15.39 -5.07
CA ALA A 89 11.92 14.97 -4.80
C ALA A 89 11.40 14.00 -5.87
N VAL A 90 11.59 14.31 -7.15
CA VAL A 90 11.17 13.46 -8.27
C VAL A 90 11.96 12.15 -8.33
N ILE A 91 13.29 12.22 -8.23
CA ILE A 91 14.15 11.03 -8.28
C ILE A 91 13.82 10.07 -7.14
N ASP A 92 13.77 10.56 -5.90
CA ASP A 92 13.44 9.76 -4.73
C ASP A 92 12.06 9.12 -4.85
N THR A 93 11.07 9.86 -5.37
CA THR A 93 9.72 9.32 -5.61
C THR A 93 9.76 8.16 -6.61
N LEU A 94 10.46 8.32 -7.73
CA LEU A 94 10.57 7.27 -8.75
C LEU A 94 11.31 6.04 -8.22
N VAL A 95 12.42 6.25 -7.51
CA VAL A 95 13.19 5.17 -6.88
C VAL A 95 12.33 4.43 -5.87
N LEU A 96 11.63 5.14 -5.00
CA LEU A 96 10.78 4.56 -3.97
C LEU A 96 9.62 3.76 -4.59
N ILE A 97 8.97 4.28 -5.64
CA ILE A 97 7.92 3.55 -6.37
C ILE A 97 8.48 2.26 -6.97
N ILE A 98 9.63 2.31 -7.67
CA ILE A 98 10.21 1.13 -8.34
C ILE A 98 10.61 0.06 -7.30
N LEU A 99 11.27 0.46 -6.22
CA LEU A 99 11.69 -0.47 -5.16
C LEU A 99 10.47 -1.08 -4.47
N MET A 100 9.52 -0.26 -4.05
CA MET A 100 8.30 -0.76 -3.42
C MET A 100 7.52 -1.69 -4.35
N ASP A 101 7.38 -1.36 -5.63
CA ASP A 101 6.71 -2.22 -6.61
C ASP A 101 7.37 -3.59 -6.73
N PHE A 102 8.71 -3.62 -6.84
CA PHE A 102 9.47 -4.85 -6.93
C PHE A 102 9.31 -5.73 -5.69
N PHE A 103 9.44 -5.14 -4.49
CA PHE A 103 9.32 -5.90 -3.24
C PHE A 103 7.88 -6.32 -2.95
N MET A 104 6.88 -5.53 -3.35
CA MET A 104 5.47 -5.95 -3.29
C MET A 104 5.19 -7.10 -4.25
N PHE A 105 5.70 -7.06 -5.48
CA PHE A 105 5.64 -8.19 -6.41
C PHE A 105 6.26 -9.45 -5.79
N CYS A 106 7.48 -9.33 -5.24
CA CYS A 106 8.15 -10.47 -4.60
C CYS A 106 7.34 -11.02 -3.43
N PHE A 107 6.84 -10.14 -2.55
CA PHE A 107 6.03 -10.54 -1.40
C PHE A 107 4.75 -11.25 -1.83
N HIS A 108 4.06 -10.71 -2.84
CA HIS A 108 2.83 -11.25 -3.36
C HIS A 108 3.04 -12.60 -4.05
N TYR A 109 4.06 -12.71 -4.90
CA TYR A 109 4.46 -13.97 -5.52
C TYR A 109 4.82 -15.04 -4.47
N LEU A 110 5.56 -14.67 -3.42
CA LEU A 110 5.89 -15.57 -2.32
C LEU A 110 4.67 -15.95 -1.49
N ALA A 111 3.71 -15.04 -1.32
CA ALA A 111 2.43 -15.33 -0.67
C ALA A 111 1.65 -16.43 -1.38
N HIS A 112 1.74 -16.50 -2.72
CA HIS A 112 1.11 -17.57 -3.49
C HIS A 112 1.93 -18.86 -3.58
N THR A 113 3.26 -18.77 -3.57
CA THR A 113 4.12 -19.93 -3.86
C THR A 113 4.61 -20.66 -2.61
N LEU A 114 4.73 -19.99 -1.47
CA LEU A 114 5.15 -20.62 -0.22
C LEU A 114 3.98 -21.35 0.46
N LYS A 115 4.12 -22.67 0.65
CA LYS A 115 3.08 -23.54 1.22
C LYS A 115 2.52 -23.08 2.58
N TRP A 116 3.35 -22.44 3.39
CA TRP A 116 2.95 -21.93 4.70
C TRP A 116 2.34 -20.53 4.63
N PHE A 117 2.64 -19.75 3.58
CA PHE A 117 2.17 -18.37 3.44
C PHE A 117 0.84 -18.31 2.67
N TYR A 118 0.64 -19.19 1.68
CA TYR A 118 -0.61 -19.25 0.92
C TYR A 118 -1.89 -19.34 1.78
N PRO A 119 -1.98 -20.19 2.82
CA PRO A 119 -3.17 -20.23 3.66
C PRO A 119 -3.50 -18.91 4.36
N ILE A 120 -2.49 -18.05 4.59
CA ILE A 120 -2.66 -16.72 5.16
C ILE A 120 -3.26 -15.80 4.10
N HIS A 121 -2.60 -15.71 2.94
CA HIS A 121 -3.02 -14.85 1.84
C HIS A 121 -4.37 -15.25 1.23
N LYS A 122 -4.76 -16.53 1.37
CA LYS A 122 -6.08 -17.01 0.96
C LYS A 122 -7.24 -16.24 1.60
N LEU A 123 -7.05 -15.66 2.80
CA LEU A 123 -8.05 -14.77 3.39
C LEU A 123 -8.39 -13.61 2.46
N HIS A 124 -7.38 -12.96 1.89
CA HIS A 124 -7.56 -11.87 0.93
C HIS A 124 -8.36 -12.32 -0.30
N HIS A 125 -8.01 -13.50 -0.84
CA HIS A 125 -8.68 -14.12 -1.98
C HIS A 125 -10.11 -14.62 -1.73
N THR A 126 -10.61 -14.57 -0.49
CA THR A 126 -12.04 -14.79 -0.26
C THR A 126 -12.91 -13.70 -0.89
N HIS A 127 -12.33 -12.55 -1.25
CA HIS A 127 -12.95 -11.44 -1.96
C HIS A 127 -12.82 -11.52 -3.49
N ILE A 128 -13.31 -12.61 -4.12
CA ILE A 128 -13.28 -12.79 -5.58
C ILE A 128 -13.88 -11.58 -6.34
N LYS A 129 -14.93 -10.97 -5.77
CA LYS A 129 -15.38 -9.64 -6.16
C LYS A 129 -14.79 -8.63 -5.19
N THR A 130 -13.75 -7.93 -5.65
CA THR A 130 -13.06 -6.93 -4.85
C THR A 130 -13.93 -5.67 -4.71
N ASN A 131 -13.73 -4.98 -3.59
CA ASN A 131 -14.20 -3.61 -3.38
C ASN A 131 -13.20 -2.88 -2.48
N VAL A 132 -13.42 -1.60 -2.18
CA VAL A 132 -12.48 -0.84 -1.34
C VAL A 132 -12.22 -1.44 0.05
N TYR A 133 -13.13 -2.24 0.61
CA TYR A 133 -12.88 -2.92 1.88
C TYR A 133 -11.91 -4.08 1.72
N SER A 134 -11.92 -4.79 0.58
CA SER A 134 -11.00 -5.91 0.33
C SER A 134 -9.53 -5.51 0.39
N LEU A 135 -9.20 -4.24 0.11
CA LEU A 135 -7.86 -3.65 0.34
C LEU A 135 -7.42 -3.77 1.81
N PHE A 136 -8.36 -3.72 2.75
CA PHE A 136 -8.10 -3.75 4.20
C PHE A 136 -8.46 -5.09 4.85
N VAL A 137 -9.04 -6.02 4.11
CA VAL A 137 -9.28 -7.40 4.57
C VAL A 137 -8.04 -8.24 4.24
N LEU A 138 -7.05 -8.09 5.11
CA LEU A 138 -5.78 -8.81 5.06
C LEU A 138 -5.55 -9.50 6.40
N HIS A 139 -4.81 -10.60 6.38
CA HIS A 139 -4.33 -11.18 7.62
C HIS A 139 -3.29 -10.25 8.26
N PRO A 140 -3.24 -10.10 9.61
CA PRO A 140 -2.27 -9.22 10.27
C PRO A 140 -0.81 -9.46 9.81
N ALA A 141 -0.43 -10.71 9.55
CA ALA A 141 0.89 -11.04 9.04
C ALA A 141 1.18 -10.41 7.66
N GLU A 142 0.18 -10.27 6.79
CA GLU A 142 0.33 -9.62 5.49
C GLU A 142 0.45 -8.11 5.65
N THR A 143 -0.44 -7.50 6.44
CA THR A 143 -0.41 -6.06 6.71
C THR A 143 0.92 -5.64 7.33
N LEU A 144 1.41 -6.41 8.31
CA LEU A 144 2.74 -6.19 8.90
C LEU A 144 3.86 -6.45 7.88
N GLY A 145 3.74 -7.48 7.04
CA GLY A 145 4.73 -7.78 6.00
C GLY A 145 4.93 -6.61 5.02
N PHE A 146 3.85 -6.06 4.47
CA PHE A 146 3.91 -4.87 3.62
C PHE A 146 4.44 -3.65 4.38
N GLY A 147 4.03 -3.47 5.64
CA GLY A 147 4.56 -2.41 6.50
C GLY A 147 6.07 -2.54 6.77
N PHE A 148 6.59 -3.75 6.93
CA PHE A 148 8.01 -3.99 7.13
C PHE A 148 8.82 -3.74 5.86
N ILE A 149 8.30 -4.10 4.68
CA ILE A 149 8.95 -3.73 3.40
C ILE A 149 9.14 -2.21 3.32
N TRP A 150 8.09 -1.46 3.65
CA TRP A 150 8.15 0.00 3.73
C TRP A 150 9.25 0.48 4.71
N LEU A 151 9.22 0.02 5.96
CA LEU A 151 10.18 0.43 6.99
C LEU A 151 11.62 0.08 6.64
N ILE A 152 11.86 -1.10 6.06
CA ILE A 152 13.20 -1.54 5.65
C ILE A 152 13.75 -0.59 4.58
N LEU A 153 12.97 -0.29 3.55
CA LEU A 153 13.43 0.54 2.44
C LEU A 153 13.77 1.96 2.88
N ILE A 154 12.90 2.61 3.67
CA ILE A 154 13.16 3.98 4.15
C ILE A 154 14.23 4.05 5.26
N SER A 155 14.66 2.91 5.81
CA SER A 155 15.81 2.84 6.72
C SER A 155 17.13 2.73 5.97
N ILE A 156 17.12 2.14 4.78
CA ILE A 156 18.33 1.96 3.95
C ILE A 156 18.63 3.25 3.17
N PHE A 157 17.61 3.92 2.66
CA PHE A 157 17.76 5.11 1.82
C PHE A 157 17.22 6.36 2.53
N PRO A 158 17.98 7.47 2.55
CA PRO A 158 17.56 8.72 3.19
C PRO A 158 16.62 9.52 2.29
N PHE A 159 15.44 8.99 2.01
CA PHE A 159 14.45 9.65 1.15
C PHE A 159 13.99 10.99 1.73
N ASN A 160 13.74 11.96 0.86
CA ASN A 160 13.17 13.23 1.30
C ASN A 160 11.69 13.13 1.66
N TYR A 161 11.23 14.01 2.56
CA TYR A 161 9.86 13.98 3.08
C TYR A 161 8.77 14.14 2.00
N ILE A 162 9.05 14.88 0.92
CA ILE A 162 8.08 15.07 -0.18
C ILE A 162 7.84 13.73 -0.87
N SER A 163 8.91 13.00 -1.17
CA SER A 163 8.81 11.69 -1.82
C SER A 163 8.05 10.66 -0.98
N LEU A 164 8.26 10.65 0.35
CA LEU A 164 7.53 9.79 1.29
C LEU A 164 6.02 10.09 1.27
N ILE A 165 5.64 11.37 1.35
CA ILE A 165 4.23 11.79 1.33
C ILE A 165 3.58 11.45 -0.02
N VAL A 166 4.24 11.78 -1.13
CA VAL A 166 3.75 11.51 -2.48
C VAL A 166 3.60 10.00 -2.69
N TYR A 167 4.59 9.20 -2.27
CA TYR A 167 4.51 7.75 -2.36
C TYR A 167 3.33 7.19 -1.56
N LEU A 168 3.17 7.56 -0.29
CA LEU A 168 2.07 7.06 0.56
C LEU A 168 0.70 7.42 -0.04
N PHE A 169 0.57 8.63 -0.59
CA PHE A 169 -0.62 9.06 -1.32
C PHE A 169 -0.87 8.19 -2.56
N LEU A 170 0.12 8.03 -3.43
CA LEU A 170 0.01 7.23 -4.64
C LEU A 170 -0.30 5.77 -4.32
N ASN A 171 0.34 5.19 -3.29
CA ASN A 171 0.11 3.84 -2.82
C ASN A 171 -1.33 3.63 -2.37
N LEU A 172 -1.88 4.58 -1.59
CA LEU A 172 -3.28 4.51 -1.18
C LEU A 172 -4.23 4.61 -2.38
N MET A 173 -4.00 5.56 -3.29
CA MET A 173 -4.85 5.74 -4.47
C MET A 173 -4.83 4.51 -5.38
N TYR A 174 -3.64 3.97 -5.63
CA TYR A 174 -3.47 2.79 -6.47
C TYR A 174 -4.05 1.53 -5.82
N GLY A 175 -3.90 1.38 -4.50
CA GLY A 175 -4.53 0.31 -3.73
C GLY A 175 -6.05 0.36 -3.80
N ILE A 176 -6.64 1.57 -3.71
CA ILE A 176 -8.08 1.76 -3.91
C ILE A 176 -8.47 1.34 -5.31
N PHE A 177 -7.84 1.92 -6.35
CA PHE A 177 -8.21 1.66 -7.74
C PHE A 177 -8.03 0.20 -8.14
N GLY A 178 -6.98 -0.47 -7.65
CA GLY A 178 -6.74 -1.89 -7.89
C GLY A 178 -7.84 -2.79 -7.34
N HIS A 179 -8.53 -2.38 -6.27
CA HIS A 179 -9.55 -3.20 -5.61
C HIS A 179 -11.00 -2.79 -5.92
N LEU A 180 -11.22 -1.77 -6.75
CA LEU A 180 -12.59 -1.48 -7.20
C LEU A 180 -13.15 -2.65 -8.04
N GLU A 181 -14.47 -2.85 -8.06
CA GLU A 181 -15.07 -3.80 -9.01
C GLU A 181 -15.14 -3.18 -10.42
N LYS A 182 -15.37 -1.87 -10.48
CA LYS A 182 -15.40 -1.11 -11.75
C LYS A 182 -14.00 -0.78 -12.23
N ASP A 183 -13.65 -1.27 -13.42
CA ASP A 183 -12.43 -0.84 -14.11
C ASP A 183 -12.53 0.63 -14.55
N LEU A 184 -11.62 1.45 -14.05
CA LEU A 184 -11.54 2.89 -14.37
C LEU A 184 -10.64 3.17 -15.57
N PHE A 185 -9.90 2.16 -16.04
CA PHE A 185 -8.94 2.33 -17.12
C PHE A 185 -9.60 2.21 -18.50
N PRO A 186 -9.25 3.06 -19.48
CA PRO A 186 -9.78 2.95 -20.84
C PRO A 186 -9.43 1.62 -21.51
N ALA A 187 -10.29 1.13 -22.41
CA ALA A 187 -10.06 -0.16 -23.11
C ALA A 187 -8.74 -0.23 -23.91
N PHE A 188 -8.17 0.91 -24.32
CA PHE A 188 -6.89 0.96 -25.02
C PHE A 188 -5.67 0.81 -24.10
N TRP A 189 -5.85 0.89 -22.78
CA TRP A 189 -4.75 0.95 -21.81
C TRP A 189 -3.81 -0.27 -21.91
N HIS A 190 -4.39 -1.46 -22.08
CA HIS A 190 -3.63 -2.70 -22.25
C HIS A 190 -2.98 -2.86 -23.64
N LYS A 191 -3.46 -2.11 -24.66
CA LYS A 191 -3.00 -2.21 -26.06
C LYS A 191 -1.92 -1.19 -26.41
N SER A 192 -1.81 -0.10 -25.66
CA SER A 192 -0.82 0.94 -25.90
C SER A 192 0.60 0.48 -25.57
N LEU A 193 1.57 0.92 -26.37
CA LEU A 193 2.99 0.60 -26.17
C LEU A 193 3.54 1.11 -24.83
N ILE A 194 2.95 2.17 -24.29
CA ILE A 194 3.40 2.84 -23.06
C ILE A 194 2.60 2.32 -21.86
N THR A 195 1.27 2.31 -21.92
CA THR A 195 0.46 2.00 -20.73
C THR A 195 0.30 0.51 -20.45
N LYS A 196 0.67 -0.39 -21.39
CA LYS A 196 0.67 -1.84 -21.16
C LYS A 196 1.56 -2.30 -20.01
N TRP A 197 2.46 -1.43 -19.53
CA TRP A 197 3.37 -1.70 -18.41
C TRP A 197 2.80 -1.30 -17.06
N ILE A 198 1.66 -0.60 -17.04
CA ILE A 198 0.98 -0.15 -15.82
C ILE A 198 -0.18 -1.13 -15.58
N SER A 199 -0.32 -1.63 -14.35
CA SER A 199 -1.44 -2.50 -13.98
C SER A 199 -2.75 -1.69 -13.97
N THR A 200 -3.87 -2.39 -13.81
CA THR A 200 -5.21 -1.79 -13.80
C THR A 200 -6.07 -2.48 -12.76
N THR A 201 -7.25 -1.92 -12.50
CA THR A 201 -8.29 -2.59 -11.71
C THR A 201 -8.58 -3.98 -12.28
N LYS A 202 -8.71 -4.10 -13.61
CA LYS A 202 -8.92 -5.39 -14.27
C LYS A 202 -7.76 -6.36 -14.06
N PHE A 203 -6.51 -5.88 -14.09
CA PHE A 203 -5.33 -6.73 -13.87
C PHE A 203 -5.39 -7.44 -12.51
N HIS A 204 -5.69 -6.70 -11.44
CA HIS A 204 -5.82 -7.26 -10.09
C HIS A 204 -7.12 -8.06 -9.89
N ALA A 205 -8.22 -7.62 -10.48
CA ALA A 205 -9.47 -8.38 -10.44
C ALA A 205 -9.36 -9.74 -11.17
N ASP A 206 -8.56 -9.82 -12.24
CA ASP A 206 -8.28 -11.09 -12.92
C ASP A 206 -7.35 -11.98 -12.09
N HIS A 207 -6.41 -11.40 -11.32
CA HIS A 207 -5.61 -12.12 -10.33
C HIS A 207 -6.47 -12.78 -9.25
N HIS A 208 -7.45 -12.07 -8.67
CA HIS A 208 -8.41 -12.62 -7.71
C HIS A 208 -9.27 -13.78 -8.26
N LYS A 209 -9.33 -13.94 -9.59
CA LYS A 209 -9.99 -15.08 -10.25
C LYS A 209 -9.03 -16.18 -10.64
N ASN A 210 -7.77 -15.84 -10.86
CA ASN A 210 -6.70 -16.74 -11.28
C ASN A 210 -5.43 -16.43 -10.47
N GLU A 211 -5.41 -16.99 -9.26
CA GLU A 211 -4.39 -16.80 -8.22
C GLU A 211 -2.95 -17.17 -8.65
N ALA A 212 -2.77 -17.78 -9.83
CA ALA A 212 -1.45 -18.19 -10.34
C ALA A 212 -0.73 -17.11 -11.17
N HIS A 213 -1.37 -15.96 -11.41
CA HIS A 213 -0.85 -14.94 -12.33
C HIS A 213 -1.09 -13.51 -11.82
N ASN A 214 -0.46 -12.52 -12.45
CA ASN A 214 -0.67 -11.08 -12.25
C ASN A 214 -0.40 -10.60 -10.81
N PHE A 215 0.83 -10.77 -10.34
CA PHE A 215 1.24 -10.43 -8.97
C PHE A 215 1.69 -8.97 -8.78
N GLY A 216 1.97 -8.24 -9.86
CA GLY A 216 2.44 -6.85 -9.82
C GLY A 216 1.42 -5.88 -9.23
N PHE A 217 1.90 -4.83 -8.55
CA PHE A 217 1.05 -3.85 -7.91
C PHE A 217 0.82 -2.62 -8.79
N TYR A 218 1.85 -1.83 -9.13
CA TYR A 218 1.77 -0.68 -10.03
C TYR A 218 2.14 -1.04 -11.47
N PHE A 219 3.12 -1.92 -11.63
CA PHE A 219 3.67 -2.27 -12.94
C PHE A 219 3.51 -3.76 -13.25
N THR A 220 3.28 -4.06 -14.52
CA THR A 220 3.23 -5.45 -15.05
C THR A 220 4.60 -5.95 -15.51
N ILE A 221 5.65 -5.14 -15.33
CA ILE A 221 7.00 -5.44 -15.82
C ILE A 221 7.56 -6.71 -15.17
N TRP A 222 7.37 -6.86 -13.86
CA TRP A 222 7.85 -8.02 -13.12
C TRP A 222 7.13 -9.29 -13.58
N ASP A 223 5.82 -9.24 -13.75
CA ASP A 223 5.07 -10.38 -14.27
C ASP A 223 5.54 -10.83 -15.66
N LYS A 224 5.91 -9.89 -16.52
CA LYS A 224 6.45 -10.22 -17.85
C LYS A 224 7.86 -10.81 -17.77
N ILE A 225 8.70 -10.31 -16.87
CA ILE A 225 10.06 -10.84 -16.63
C ILE A 225 9.98 -12.27 -16.08
N PHE A 226 9.13 -12.50 -15.08
CA PHE A 226 8.97 -13.78 -14.39
C PHE A 226 7.96 -14.73 -15.06
N LYS A 227 7.33 -14.29 -16.17
CA LYS A 227 6.33 -15.04 -16.94
C LYS A 227 5.11 -15.46 -16.12
N THR A 228 4.62 -14.54 -15.29
CA THR A 228 3.42 -14.70 -14.46
C THR A 228 2.25 -13.84 -14.94
N SER A 229 2.32 -13.20 -16.11
CA SER A 229 1.19 -12.47 -16.70
C SER A 229 0.27 -13.37 -17.52
N ILE A 230 -1.04 -13.06 -17.55
CA ILE A 230 -2.04 -13.68 -18.46
C ILE A 230 -2.09 -12.95 -19.81
#